data_AF-A0A833ZAC1-F1
#
_entry.id   AF-A0A833ZAC1-F1
#
_cell.length_a   1.000
_cell.length_b   1.000
_cell.length_c   1.000
_cell.angle_alpha   90.00
_cell.angle_beta   90.00
_cell.angle_gamma   90.00
#
_symmetry.space_group_name_H-M   'P 1'
#
loop_
_entity.id
_entity.type
_entity.pdbx_description
1 polymer ?
#
loop_
_entity_poly.entity_id
_entity_poly.type
_entity_poly.pdbx_seq_one_letter_code
_entity_poly.pdbx_strand_id
1 'polypeptide(L)'
;MVQNLMVLRFANRIFSPIWNRDNVACVILTFKEPFGTEGRGGYFDEFGIIRDVMQNHLLQMLCLVAMEKPASTDSDDVRDEKVKVLKCISEAQLENVVLGQYVGNPNGEGEATKGYLDDPTVPRGSTTATFAAVVLYVENERWDGVPFILRCGKALNERKAEVRLQFRDVAGDIFQQQCKRNELVIRVQPNEAVYTKMMTKKPGMFFNPEESELDLTYGNRYKNVKLPDAYERLILDVFCGSQMHFVRSDELREAWRIFTPLLHRIEREKPQPIPYIYGSRGPAEADELMKRVGFQYEGTYKWVNPHKL
;
A
#
# COMPACT_ATOMS: atom_id res chain seq x y z
N MET A 1 -7.35 -1.26 -11.45
CA MET A 1 -5.94 -0.80 -11.39
C MET A 1 -4.93 -1.87 -10.98
N VAL A 2 -5.24 -2.80 -10.07
CA VAL A 2 -4.30 -3.89 -9.67
C VAL A 2 -3.79 -4.68 -10.89
N GLN A 3 -4.69 -5.11 -11.79
CA GLN A 3 -4.33 -5.79 -13.05
C GLN A 3 -3.43 -4.94 -13.97
N ASN A 4 -3.50 -3.62 -13.88
CA ASN A 4 -2.70 -2.71 -14.70
C ASN A 4 -1.22 -2.70 -14.28
N LEU A 5 -0.87 -3.19 -13.08
CA LEU A 5 0.53 -3.23 -12.61
C LEU A 5 1.42 -4.03 -13.56
N MET A 6 0.97 -5.19 -14.04
CA MET A 6 1.74 -6.00 -14.99
C MET A 6 1.93 -5.29 -16.33
N VAL A 7 0.88 -4.65 -16.86
CA VAL A 7 0.94 -3.93 -18.13
C VAL A 7 1.86 -2.71 -18.00
N LEU A 8 1.71 -1.92 -16.94
CA LEU A 8 2.60 -0.78 -16.65
C LEU A 8 4.06 -1.22 -16.62
N ARG A 9 4.38 -2.30 -15.89
CA ARG A 9 5.77 -2.74 -15.70
C ARG A 9 6.38 -3.37 -16.95
N PHE A 10 5.64 -4.27 -17.62
CA PHE A 10 6.24 -5.17 -18.62
C PHE A 10 5.98 -4.77 -20.08
N ALA A 11 5.07 -3.82 -20.32
CA ALA A 11 4.82 -3.27 -21.66
C ALA A 11 5.49 -1.90 -21.91
N ASN A 12 6.06 -1.26 -20.87
CA ASN A 12 6.59 0.09 -20.99
C ASN A 12 8.11 0.14 -20.73
N ARG A 13 8.86 0.51 -21.77
CA ARG A 13 10.32 0.65 -21.70
C ARG A 13 10.76 1.78 -20.75
N ILE A 14 9.92 2.78 -20.51
CA ILE A 14 10.19 3.88 -19.58
C ILE A 14 10.30 3.42 -18.12
N PHE A 15 9.58 2.36 -17.72
CA PHE A 15 9.55 1.88 -16.34
C PHE A 15 10.50 0.71 -16.10
N SER A 16 10.74 -0.13 -17.10
CA SER A 16 11.53 -1.36 -16.95
C SER A 16 12.96 -1.16 -16.38
N PRO A 17 13.78 -0.19 -16.86
CA PRO A 17 15.15 0.01 -16.35
C PRO A 17 15.23 0.59 -14.93
N ILE A 18 14.18 1.28 -14.49
CA ILE A 18 14.15 1.98 -13.20
C ILE A 18 13.43 1.18 -12.10
N TRP A 19 12.97 -0.04 -12.41
CA TRP A 19 12.19 -0.88 -11.49
C TRP A 19 13.09 -1.85 -10.71
N ASN A 20 14.05 -1.32 -9.95
CA ASN A 20 15.04 -2.08 -9.19
C ASN A 20 15.61 -1.25 -8.02
N ARG A 21 16.40 -1.92 -7.17
CA ARG A 21 17.08 -1.34 -6.00
C ARG A 21 18.01 -0.17 -6.31
N ASP A 22 18.55 -0.06 -7.53
CA ASP A 22 19.47 1.03 -7.89
C ASP A 22 18.73 2.35 -8.05
N ASN A 23 17.44 2.30 -8.34
CA ASN A 23 16.61 3.48 -8.60
C ASN A 23 15.52 3.68 -7.55
N VAL A 24 14.99 2.60 -6.96
CA VAL A 24 13.91 2.66 -5.97
C VAL A 24 14.50 2.70 -4.56
N ALA A 25 14.12 3.71 -3.78
CA ALA A 25 14.51 3.84 -2.38
C ALA A 25 13.59 3.05 -1.45
N CYS A 26 12.28 3.09 -1.69
CA CYS A 26 11.29 2.31 -0.95
C CYS A 26 9.99 2.12 -1.75
N VAL A 27 9.21 1.11 -1.36
CA VAL A 27 7.88 0.83 -1.90
C VAL A 27 6.86 0.94 -0.76
N ILE A 28 5.74 1.61 -0.99
CA ILE A 28 4.65 1.76 -0.02
C ILE A 28 3.36 1.20 -0.61
N LEU A 29 2.73 0.29 0.11
CA LEU A 29 1.44 -0.32 -0.20
C LEU A 29 0.46 0.11 0.87
N THR A 30 -0.52 0.91 0.49
CA THR A 30 -1.45 1.55 1.42
C THR A 30 -2.87 1.02 1.22
N PHE A 31 -3.56 0.71 2.31
CA PHE A 31 -5.01 0.46 2.32
C PHE A 31 -5.67 1.16 3.52
N LYS A 32 -6.51 2.15 3.26
CA LYS A 32 -7.13 3.00 4.29
C LYS A 32 -8.63 3.01 4.12
N GLU A 33 -9.32 2.90 5.24
CA GLU A 33 -10.76 3.06 5.33
C GLU A 33 -11.11 4.18 6.32
N PRO A 34 -12.01 5.11 5.96
CA PRO A 34 -12.38 6.21 6.82
C PRO A 34 -13.49 5.87 7.82
N PHE A 35 -13.97 4.62 7.78
CA PHE A 35 -14.99 4.09 8.67
C PHE A 35 -14.38 3.07 9.63
N GLY A 36 -15.01 2.91 10.80
CA GLY A 36 -14.58 1.96 11.84
C GLY A 36 -15.03 0.54 11.54
N THR A 37 -15.42 -0.21 12.57
CA THR A 37 -16.00 -1.56 12.42
C THR A 37 -17.51 -1.57 12.21
N GLU A 38 -18.18 -0.41 12.28
CA GLU A 38 -19.61 -0.25 11.95
C GLU A 38 -20.51 -1.29 12.66
N GLY A 39 -20.27 -1.54 13.94
CA GLY A 39 -21.03 -2.51 14.76
C GLY A 39 -20.72 -3.98 14.47
N ARG A 40 -19.69 -4.27 13.67
CA ARG A 40 -19.19 -5.62 13.37
C ARG A 40 -17.83 -5.89 14.02
N GLY A 41 -17.49 -5.15 15.09
CA GLY A 41 -16.20 -5.24 15.75
C GLY A 41 -15.89 -6.62 16.32
N GLY A 42 -16.89 -7.35 16.81
CA GLY A 42 -16.73 -8.71 17.35
C GLY A 42 -16.23 -9.72 16.33
N TYR A 43 -16.71 -9.67 15.08
CA TYR A 43 -16.18 -10.51 13.99
C TYR A 43 -14.75 -10.10 13.62
N PHE A 44 -14.48 -8.80 13.55
CA PHE A 44 -13.14 -8.30 13.25
C PHE A 44 -12.12 -8.65 14.35
N ASP A 45 -12.56 -8.74 15.61
CA ASP A 45 -11.72 -9.02 16.77
C ASP A 45 -11.03 -10.40 16.71
N GLU A 46 -11.67 -11.38 16.05
CA GLU A 46 -11.13 -12.73 15.92
C GLU A 46 -9.92 -12.81 14.98
N PHE A 47 -9.72 -11.83 14.10
CA PHE A 47 -8.71 -11.90 13.04
C PHE A 47 -7.75 -10.70 13.04
N GLY A 48 -8.25 -9.49 13.24
CA GLY A 48 -7.49 -8.24 13.21
C GLY A 48 -7.01 -7.80 11.83
N ILE A 49 -6.46 -6.58 11.76
CA ILE A 49 -6.17 -5.91 10.48
C ILE A 49 -5.13 -6.62 9.59
N ILE A 50 -4.18 -7.35 10.19
CA ILE A 50 -3.14 -8.06 9.43
C ILE A 50 -3.76 -9.20 8.61
N ARG A 51 -4.68 -9.96 9.20
CA ARG A 51 -5.38 -11.05 8.49
C ARG A 51 -6.46 -10.52 7.54
N ASP A 52 -7.15 -9.45 7.93
CA ASP A 52 -8.23 -8.85 7.16
C ASP A 52 -7.72 -8.31 5.81
N VAL A 53 -6.60 -7.59 5.82
CA VAL A 53 -6.16 -6.78 4.66
C VAL A 53 -4.69 -6.99 4.25
N MET A 54 -3.79 -7.19 5.21
CA MET A 54 -2.34 -7.15 4.92
C MET A 54 -1.84 -8.44 4.28
N GLN A 55 -2.17 -9.59 4.90
CA GLN A 55 -1.72 -10.92 4.47
C GLN A 55 -2.26 -11.29 3.09
N ASN A 56 -3.43 -10.76 2.72
CA ASN A 56 -4.08 -10.99 1.44
C ASN A 56 -3.84 -9.80 0.47
N HIS A 57 -4.62 -8.74 0.52
CA HIS A 57 -4.68 -7.67 -0.48
C HIS A 57 -3.34 -6.93 -0.65
N LEU A 58 -2.70 -6.50 0.45
CA LEU A 58 -1.43 -5.79 0.35
C LEU A 58 -0.31 -6.70 -0.14
N LEU A 59 -0.25 -7.95 0.33
CA LEU A 59 0.76 -8.90 -0.11
C LEU A 59 0.59 -9.30 -1.58
N GLN A 60 -0.65 -9.39 -2.08
CA GLN A 60 -0.92 -9.57 -3.51
C GLN A 60 -0.40 -8.40 -4.35
N MET A 61 -0.61 -7.16 -3.89
CA MET A 61 -0.04 -5.98 -4.56
C MET A 61 1.49 -5.98 -4.50
N LEU A 62 2.10 -6.40 -3.38
CA LEU A 62 3.55 -6.58 -3.26
C LEU A 62 4.04 -7.52 -4.36
N CYS A 63 3.44 -8.69 -4.51
CA CYS A 63 3.85 -9.68 -5.50
C CYS A 63 3.86 -9.09 -6.92
N LEU A 64 2.77 -8.40 -7.31
CA LEU A 64 2.67 -7.80 -8.64
C LEU A 64 3.65 -6.64 -8.87
N VAL A 65 4.04 -5.94 -7.81
CA VAL A 65 5.08 -4.89 -7.86
C VAL A 65 6.47 -5.50 -7.93
N ALA A 66 6.72 -6.60 -7.23
CA ALA A 66 8.07 -7.13 -7.02
C ALA A 66 8.48 -8.23 -8.01
N MET A 67 7.52 -8.98 -8.56
CA MET A 67 7.80 -10.16 -9.41
C MET A 67 8.68 -9.86 -10.61
N GLU A 68 9.48 -10.83 -11.05
CA GLU A 68 10.18 -10.71 -12.34
C GLU A 68 9.19 -10.74 -13.50
N LYS A 69 9.68 -10.45 -14.70
CA LYS A 69 8.86 -10.61 -15.91
C LYS A 69 8.59 -12.11 -16.10
N PRO A 70 7.32 -12.56 -16.13
CA PRO A 70 7.00 -13.97 -16.32
C PRO A 70 7.37 -14.43 -17.74
N ALA A 71 7.52 -15.74 -17.93
CA ALA A 71 7.84 -16.34 -19.22
C ALA A 71 6.77 -16.01 -20.28
N SER A 72 5.50 -16.01 -19.87
CA SER A 72 4.36 -15.58 -20.68
C SER A 72 3.26 -14.95 -19.81
N THR A 73 2.10 -14.69 -20.40
CA THR A 73 0.88 -14.32 -19.67
C THR A 73 0.00 -15.52 -19.34
N ASP A 74 0.52 -16.75 -19.45
CA ASP A 74 -0.19 -17.93 -18.97
C ASP A 74 -0.35 -17.86 -17.45
N SER A 75 -1.48 -18.37 -16.95
CA SER A 75 -1.87 -18.17 -15.55
C SER A 75 -0.83 -18.69 -14.57
N ASP A 76 -0.17 -19.81 -14.86
CA ASP A 76 0.86 -20.37 -14.00
C ASP A 76 2.21 -19.66 -14.09
N ASP A 77 2.65 -19.24 -15.28
CA ASP A 77 3.89 -18.47 -15.43
C ASP A 77 3.85 -17.18 -14.60
N VAL A 78 2.69 -16.52 -14.54
CA VAL A 78 2.48 -15.33 -13.70
C VAL A 78 2.50 -15.69 -12.21
N ARG A 79 1.80 -16.77 -11.81
CA ARG A 79 1.72 -17.19 -10.40
C ARG A 79 3.07 -17.71 -9.89
N ASP A 80 3.87 -18.33 -10.74
CA ASP A 80 5.23 -18.80 -10.42
C ASP A 80 6.12 -17.64 -9.99
N GLU A 81 6.11 -16.53 -10.74
CA GLU A 81 6.89 -15.35 -10.38
C GLU A 81 6.37 -14.63 -9.12
N LYS A 82 5.06 -14.67 -8.86
CA LYS A 82 4.49 -14.19 -7.58
C LYS A 82 4.97 -15.04 -6.40
N VAL A 83 4.90 -16.37 -6.52
CA VAL A 83 5.37 -17.29 -5.47
C VAL A 83 6.87 -17.17 -5.24
N LYS A 84 7.66 -16.99 -6.32
CA LYS A 84 9.11 -16.78 -6.23
C LYS A 84 9.47 -15.54 -5.40
N VAL A 85 8.71 -14.45 -5.53
CA VAL A 85 8.86 -13.27 -4.66
C VAL A 85 8.63 -13.64 -3.21
N LEU A 86 7.52 -14.30 -2.89
CA LEU A 86 7.16 -14.62 -1.50
C LEU A 86 8.19 -15.53 -0.83
N LYS A 87 8.79 -16.46 -1.58
CA LYS A 87 9.89 -17.32 -1.09
C LYS A 87 11.15 -16.53 -0.70
N CYS A 88 11.34 -15.33 -1.25
CA CYS A 88 12.43 -14.42 -0.90
C CYS A 88 12.07 -13.46 0.25
N ILE A 89 10.92 -13.62 0.91
CA ILE A 89 10.53 -12.78 2.05
C ILE A 89 10.66 -13.59 3.34
N SER A 90 11.52 -13.12 4.23
CA SER A 90 11.65 -13.66 5.58
C SER A 90 10.41 -13.36 6.45
N GLU A 91 10.28 -14.06 7.56
CA GLU A 91 9.19 -13.86 8.52
C GLU A 91 9.17 -12.44 9.07
N ALA A 92 7.99 -11.84 9.21
CA ALA A 92 7.82 -10.47 9.70
C ALA A 92 8.28 -10.36 11.17
N GLN A 93 9.19 -9.44 11.46
CA GLN A 93 9.76 -9.25 12.79
C GLN A 93 9.11 -8.07 13.52
N LEU A 94 8.87 -8.21 14.84
CA LEU A 94 8.16 -7.23 15.66
C LEU A 94 8.80 -5.83 15.64
N GLU A 95 10.12 -5.74 15.54
CA GLU A 95 10.87 -4.49 15.45
C GLU A 95 10.52 -3.64 14.21
N ASN A 96 9.97 -4.27 13.18
CA ASN A 96 9.53 -3.66 11.93
C ASN A 96 8.00 -3.53 11.84
N VAL A 97 7.32 -3.54 12.99
CA VAL A 97 5.87 -3.51 13.09
C VAL A 97 5.43 -2.39 14.02
N VAL A 98 4.46 -1.61 13.59
CA VAL A 98 3.69 -0.68 14.44
C VAL A 98 2.22 -1.09 14.38
N LEU A 99 1.62 -1.32 15.55
CA LEU A 99 0.21 -1.66 15.69
C LEU A 99 -0.54 -0.48 16.33
N GLY A 100 -1.74 -0.22 15.84
CA GLY A 100 -2.61 0.81 16.40
C GLY A 100 -4.05 0.34 16.58
N GLN A 101 -4.77 1.00 17.49
CA GLN A 101 -6.20 0.79 17.70
C GLN A 101 -6.90 2.15 17.79
N TYR A 102 -7.99 2.34 17.04
CA TYR A 102 -8.64 3.65 16.99
C TYR A 102 -9.44 3.94 18.26
N VAL A 103 -9.38 5.20 18.69
CA VAL A 103 -10.21 5.76 19.77
C VAL A 103 -11.15 6.82 19.21
N GLY A 104 -12.25 7.08 19.91
CA GLY A 104 -13.23 8.08 19.51
C GLY A 104 -12.60 9.47 19.38
N ASN A 105 -13.07 10.24 18.41
CA ASN A 105 -12.74 11.66 18.26
C ASN A 105 -13.79 12.50 19.01
N PRO A 106 -13.43 13.16 20.13
CA PRO A 106 -14.39 13.95 20.91
C PRO A 106 -14.98 15.15 20.14
N ASN A 107 -14.29 15.60 19.09
CA ASN A 107 -14.74 16.69 18.22
C ASN A 107 -15.39 16.18 16.92
N GLY A 108 -15.55 14.85 16.79
CA GLY A 108 -16.20 14.23 15.63
C GLY A 108 -17.72 14.22 15.76
N GLU A 109 -18.39 13.67 14.75
CA GLU A 109 -19.84 13.48 14.70
C GLU A 109 -20.16 12.01 14.40
N GLY A 110 -21.32 11.53 14.88
CA GLY A 110 -21.78 10.16 14.61
C GLY A 110 -20.79 9.10 15.10
N GLU A 111 -20.51 8.11 14.24
CA GLU A 111 -19.57 7.01 14.54
C GLU A 111 -18.15 7.49 14.83
N ALA A 112 -17.74 8.67 14.35
CA ALA A 112 -16.41 9.19 14.62
C ALA A 112 -16.16 9.50 16.09
N THR A 113 -17.22 9.66 16.89
CA THR A 113 -17.11 9.88 18.35
C THR A 113 -16.81 8.60 19.13
N LYS A 114 -16.90 7.43 18.49
CA LYS A 114 -16.75 6.11 19.12
C LYS A 114 -15.41 5.48 18.74
N GLY A 115 -14.72 4.92 19.73
CA GLY A 115 -13.53 4.09 19.57
C GLY A 115 -13.86 2.63 19.27
N TYR A 116 -12.83 1.83 19.04
CA TYR A 116 -13.00 0.40 18.78
C TYR A 116 -13.63 -0.33 19.97
N LEU A 117 -13.21 0.02 21.18
CA LEU A 117 -13.70 -0.57 22.43
C LEU A 117 -15.10 -0.06 22.84
N ASP A 118 -15.64 0.95 22.14
CA ASP A 118 -17.00 1.43 22.35
C ASP A 118 -18.02 0.61 21.53
N ASP A 119 -17.57 -0.23 20.61
CA ASP A 119 -18.42 -1.21 19.91
C ASP A 119 -18.83 -2.31 20.91
N PRO A 120 -20.14 -2.47 21.21
CA PRO A 120 -20.60 -3.42 22.22
C PRO A 120 -20.35 -4.89 21.84
N THR A 121 -20.02 -5.17 20.58
CA THR A 121 -19.67 -6.52 20.11
C THR A 121 -18.21 -6.86 20.35
N VAL A 122 -17.36 -5.89 20.69
CA VAL A 122 -15.93 -6.07 20.96
C VAL A 122 -15.71 -6.46 22.42
N PRO A 123 -14.89 -7.49 22.72
CA PRO A 123 -14.52 -7.83 24.09
C PRO A 123 -13.88 -6.65 24.84
N ARG A 124 -14.28 -6.46 26.10
CA ARG A 124 -13.72 -5.40 26.95
C ARG A 124 -12.22 -5.57 27.11
N GLY A 125 -11.47 -4.51 26.83
CA GLY A 125 -10.00 -4.52 26.90
C GLY A 125 -9.32 -5.29 25.76
N SER A 126 -10.00 -5.49 24.63
CA SER A 126 -9.39 -6.06 23.44
C SER A 126 -8.12 -5.30 23.03
N THR A 127 -7.10 -6.06 22.63
CA THR A 127 -5.83 -5.55 22.10
C THR A 127 -5.73 -5.70 20.59
N THR A 128 -6.83 -6.04 19.92
CA THR A 128 -6.86 -6.25 18.47
C THR A 128 -6.50 -4.96 17.74
N ALA A 129 -5.49 -5.04 16.88
CA ALA A 129 -5.05 -3.92 16.08
C ALA A 129 -6.04 -3.62 14.94
N THR A 130 -6.48 -2.38 14.86
CA THR A 130 -7.29 -1.83 13.74
C THR A 130 -6.42 -1.10 12.72
N PHE A 131 -5.13 -0.92 13.03
CA PHE A 131 -4.09 -0.36 12.17
C PHE A 131 -2.82 -1.18 12.29
N ALA A 132 -2.12 -1.37 11.17
CA ALA A 132 -0.78 -1.93 11.15
C ALA A 132 0.08 -1.25 10.08
N ALA A 133 1.34 -0.95 10.44
CA ALA A 133 2.40 -0.66 9.50
C ALA A 133 3.50 -1.72 9.68
N VAL A 134 3.82 -2.45 8.61
CA VAL A 134 4.81 -3.53 8.61
C VAL A 134 5.81 -3.31 7.49
N VAL A 135 7.10 -3.47 7.78
CA VAL A 135 8.16 -3.43 6.77
C VAL A 135 8.61 -4.84 6.45
N LEU A 136 8.58 -5.19 5.16
CA LEU A 136 9.11 -6.43 4.62
C LEU A 136 10.27 -6.13 3.65
N TYR A 137 11.09 -7.13 3.41
CA TYR A 137 12.18 -7.08 2.43
C TYR A 137 12.06 -8.28 1.50
N VAL A 138 12.28 -8.04 0.20
CA VAL A 138 12.36 -9.11 -0.80
C VAL A 138 13.85 -9.36 -1.06
N GLU A 139 14.37 -10.43 -0.49
CA GLU A 139 15.79 -10.80 -0.46
C GLU A 139 16.22 -11.46 -1.79
N ASN A 140 16.23 -10.66 -2.85
CA ASN A 140 16.70 -11.07 -4.18
C ASN A 140 17.49 -9.93 -4.85
N GLU A 141 18.12 -10.22 -5.99
CA GLU A 141 18.97 -9.26 -6.70
C GLU A 141 18.26 -7.93 -7.01
N ARG A 142 16.99 -7.97 -7.44
CA ARG A 142 16.23 -6.77 -7.84
C ARG A 142 15.91 -5.86 -6.66
N TRP A 143 15.64 -6.41 -5.48
CA TRP A 143 15.03 -5.70 -4.35
C TRP A 143 15.84 -5.71 -3.06
N ASP A 144 17.03 -6.31 -3.06
CA ASP A 144 17.89 -6.38 -1.89
C ASP A 144 18.10 -5.00 -1.23
N GLY A 145 17.80 -4.93 0.06
CA GLY A 145 17.84 -3.71 0.89
C GLY A 145 16.70 -2.69 0.66
N VAL A 146 15.77 -2.92 -0.27
CA VAL A 146 14.63 -2.00 -0.50
C VAL A 146 13.47 -2.38 0.44
N PRO A 147 13.03 -1.48 1.34
CA PRO A 147 11.90 -1.74 2.21
C PRO A 147 10.58 -1.67 1.46
N PHE A 148 9.74 -2.68 1.68
CA PHE A 148 8.34 -2.71 1.31
C PHE A 148 7.49 -2.41 2.55
N ILE A 149 6.96 -1.20 2.60
CA ILE A 149 6.14 -0.69 3.70
C ILE A 149 4.67 -1.01 3.39
N LEU A 150 4.08 -1.91 4.16
CA LEU A 150 2.65 -2.25 4.09
C LEU A 150 1.95 -1.47 5.20
N ARG A 151 1.03 -0.57 4.85
CA ARG A 151 0.30 0.27 5.79
C ARG A 151 -1.19 0.12 5.57
N CYS A 152 -1.90 -0.38 6.58
CA CYS A 152 -3.36 -0.46 6.52
C CYS A 152 -4.06 -0.15 7.83
N GLY A 153 -5.29 0.33 7.73
CA GLY A 153 -6.14 0.48 8.91
C GLY A 153 -7.53 1.04 8.63
N LYS A 154 -8.37 0.96 9.66
CA LYS A 154 -9.74 1.49 9.73
C LYS A 154 -9.78 2.81 10.49
N ALA A 155 -10.90 3.54 10.36
CA ALA A 155 -11.12 4.84 10.99
C ALA A 155 -10.00 5.86 10.70
N LEU A 156 -9.50 5.89 9.46
CA LEU A 156 -8.44 6.80 9.02
C LEU A 156 -9.01 8.04 8.32
N ASN A 157 -8.16 8.98 7.94
CA ASN A 157 -8.57 10.26 7.36
C ASN A 157 -9.19 10.20 5.94
N GLU A 158 -9.11 9.06 5.24
CA GLU A 158 -9.59 8.92 3.86
C GLU A 158 -9.75 7.45 3.46
N ARG A 159 -10.59 7.18 2.45
CA ARG A 159 -10.62 5.90 1.73
C ARG A 159 -9.52 5.91 0.67
N LYS A 160 -8.56 4.99 0.73
CA LYS A 160 -7.49 4.91 -0.27
C LYS A 160 -6.83 3.54 -0.33
N ALA A 161 -6.74 2.94 -1.51
CA ALA A 161 -5.79 1.87 -1.81
C ALA A 161 -4.79 2.36 -2.87
N GLU A 162 -3.50 2.23 -2.61
CA GLU A 162 -2.45 2.86 -3.42
C GLU A 162 -1.14 2.07 -3.35
N VAL A 163 -0.45 2.02 -4.50
CA VAL A 163 0.95 1.62 -4.62
C VAL A 163 1.78 2.86 -4.89
N ARG A 164 2.86 3.06 -4.13
CA ARG A 164 3.82 4.15 -4.32
C ARG A 164 5.24 3.61 -4.37
N LEU A 165 5.97 3.94 -5.42
CA LEU A 165 7.42 3.75 -5.50
C LEU A 165 8.06 5.12 -5.29
N GLN A 166 8.88 5.28 -4.25
CA GLN A 166 9.70 6.47 -4.07
C GLN A 166 11.11 6.16 -4.57
N PHE A 167 11.57 6.93 -5.55
CA PHE A 167 12.88 6.77 -6.16
C PHE A 167 13.98 7.36 -5.26
N ARG A 168 15.22 6.96 -5.51
CA ARG A 168 16.42 7.55 -4.89
C ARG A 168 16.63 8.98 -5.38
N ASP A 169 17.43 9.71 -4.63
CA ASP A 169 17.90 11.04 -5.03
C ASP A 169 18.75 10.95 -6.29
N VAL A 170 18.67 11.96 -7.15
CA VAL A 170 19.52 12.05 -8.35
C VAL A 170 20.98 12.23 -7.91
N ALA A 171 21.87 11.37 -8.38
CA ALA A 171 23.30 11.47 -8.07
C ALA A 171 23.95 12.70 -8.74
N GLY A 172 24.90 13.33 -8.06
CA GLY A 172 25.62 14.49 -8.60
C GLY A 172 24.74 15.73 -8.73
N ASP A 173 24.03 16.09 -7.64
CA ASP A 173 23.10 17.21 -7.63
C ASP A 173 23.75 18.55 -8.06
N ILE A 174 23.11 19.21 -9.02
CA ILE A 174 23.48 20.54 -9.55
C ILE A 174 22.44 21.62 -9.19
N PHE A 175 21.37 21.25 -8.49
CA PHE A 175 20.24 22.12 -8.16
C PHE A 175 20.22 22.56 -6.69
N GLN A 176 21.37 22.51 -6.01
CA GLN A 176 21.57 23.05 -4.66
C GLN A 176 20.56 22.50 -3.64
N GLN A 177 20.33 21.18 -3.67
CA GLN A 177 19.44 20.43 -2.78
C GLN A 177 17.95 20.83 -2.88
N GLN A 178 17.55 21.46 -3.98
CA GLN A 178 16.15 21.84 -4.21
C GLN A 178 15.32 20.68 -4.81
N CYS A 179 15.97 19.66 -5.36
CA CYS A 179 15.30 18.48 -5.90
C CYS A 179 14.67 17.62 -4.80
N LYS A 180 13.55 16.98 -5.14
CA LYS A 180 12.83 16.01 -4.31
C LYS A 180 12.82 14.67 -5.00
N ARG A 181 12.72 13.60 -4.21
CA ARG A 181 12.59 12.24 -4.74
C ARG A 181 11.38 12.14 -5.64
N ASN A 182 11.58 11.55 -6.81
CA ASN A 182 10.48 11.25 -7.71
C ASN A 182 9.61 10.15 -7.09
N GLU A 183 8.34 10.12 -7.44
CA GLU A 183 7.42 9.09 -6.97
C GLU A 183 6.52 8.62 -8.10
N LEU A 184 6.45 7.30 -8.33
CA LEU A 184 5.41 6.71 -9.17
C LEU A 184 4.28 6.24 -8.27
N VAL A 185 3.07 6.70 -8.56
CA VAL A 185 1.88 6.37 -7.79
C VAL A 185 0.83 5.74 -8.66
N ILE A 186 0.36 4.57 -8.23
CA ILE A 186 -0.79 3.87 -8.80
C ILE A 186 -1.89 3.86 -7.74
N ARG A 187 -2.86 4.78 -7.87
CA ARG A 187 -4.02 4.82 -6.98
C ARG A 187 -5.05 3.82 -7.48
N VAL A 188 -5.28 2.78 -6.68
CA VAL A 188 -6.19 1.69 -7.01
C VAL A 188 -7.65 2.10 -6.81
N GLN A 189 -7.93 2.78 -5.71
CA GLN A 189 -9.25 3.35 -5.42
C GLN A 189 -9.14 4.40 -4.30
N PRO A 190 -10.10 5.34 -4.21
CA PRO A 190 -11.04 5.77 -5.25
C PRO A 190 -10.32 6.59 -6.34
N ASN A 191 -11.05 6.99 -7.39
CA ASN A 191 -10.55 7.81 -8.49
C ASN A 191 -9.26 7.24 -9.10
N GLU A 192 -9.41 6.08 -9.75
CA GLU A 192 -8.35 5.32 -10.40
C GLU A 192 -7.41 6.24 -11.18
N ALA A 193 -6.12 6.20 -10.83
CA ALA A 193 -5.13 7.06 -11.47
C ALA A 193 -3.73 6.45 -11.44
N VAL A 194 -2.91 6.88 -12.40
CA VAL A 194 -1.46 6.69 -12.40
C VAL A 194 -0.83 8.06 -12.55
N TYR A 195 0.10 8.42 -11.66
CA TYR A 195 0.84 9.67 -11.82
C TYR A 195 2.28 9.53 -11.36
N THR A 196 3.17 10.28 -12.00
CA THR A 196 4.58 10.35 -11.61
C THR A 196 4.88 11.75 -11.11
N LYS A 197 5.18 11.88 -9.82
CA LYS A 197 5.73 13.11 -9.25
C LYS A 197 7.18 13.25 -9.67
N MET A 198 7.52 14.43 -10.19
CA MET A 198 8.83 14.74 -10.75
C MET A 198 9.16 16.21 -10.56
N MET A 199 10.41 16.58 -10.87
CA MET A 199 10.84 17.97 -10.84
C MET A 199 10.61 18.61 -12.22
N THR A 200 10.04 19.81 -12.24
CA THR A 200 9.95 20.66 -13.44
C THR A 200 10.53 22.04 -13.11
N LYS A 201 10.87 22.83 -14.15
CA LYS A 201 11.24 24.23 -13.94
C LYS A 201 10.02 24.97 -13.40
N LYS A 202 10.17 25.70 -12.29
CA LYS A 202 9.11 26.54 -11.75
C LYS A 202 8.51 27.45 -12.85
N PRO A 203 7.19 27.42 -13.09
CA PRO A 203 6.55 28.23 -14.14
C PRO A 203 6.81 29.73 -13.94
N GLY A 204 7.03 30.46 -15.05
CA GLY A 204 7.36 31.90 -15.03
C GLY A 204 8.87 32.19 -15.14
N MET A 205 9.29 33.37 -14.68
CA MET A 205 10.67 33.89 -14.77
C MET A 205 11.58 33.34 -13.66
N PHE A 206 11.51 32.03 -13.42
CA PHE A 206 12.31 31.31 -12.42
C PHE A 206 13.17 30.23 -13.09
N PHE A 207 14.27 29.85 -12.45
CA PHE A 207 15.16 28.77 -12.91
C PHE A 207 15.18 27.57 -11.95
N ASN A 208 14.72 27.73 -10.71
CA ASN A 208 14.73 26.67 -9.72
C ASN A 208 13.73 25.54 -10.05
N PRO A 209 14.04 24.29 -9.66
CA PRO A 209 13.10 23.19 -9.80
C PRO A 209 11.96 23.30 -8.79
N GLU A 210 10.80 22.73 -9.14
CA GLU A 210 9.60 22.63 -8.31
C GLU A 210 8.92 21.27 -8.59
N GLU A 211 8.31 20.66 -7.58
CA GLU A 211 7.57 19.40 -7.76
C GLU A 211 6.31 19.62 -8.62
N SER A 212 6.09 18.75 -9.59
CA SER A 212 4.89 18.66 -10.41
C SER A 212 4.65 17.18 -10.79
N GLU A 213 3.71 16.89 -11.69
CA GLU A 213 3.33 15.54 -12.03
C GLU A 213 2.95 15.34 -13.51
N LEU A 214 3.18 14.13 -14.01
CA LEU A 214 2.47 13.61 -15.17
C LEU A 214 1.30 12.75 -14.67
N ASP A 215 0.07 13.12 -15.02
CA ASP A 215 -1.15 12.50 -14.51
C ASP A 215 -1.95 11.76 -15.60
N LEU A 216 -2.44 10.57 -15.23
CA LEU A 216 -3.50 9.84 -15.92
C LEU A 216 -4.60 9.51 -14.90
N THR A 217 -5.59 10.38 -14.79
CA THR A 217 -6.82 10.12 -14.03
C THR A 217 -7.91 9.51 -14.93
N TYR A 218 -8.35 8.28 -14.61
CA TYR A 218 -9.27 7.51 -15.46
C TYR A 218 -10.63 8.19 -15.60
N GLY A 219 -11.16 8.76 -14.52
CA GLY A 219 -12.43 9.49 -14.54
C GLY A 219 -12.45 10.69 -15.50
N ASN A 220 -11.29 11.29 -15.80
CA ASN A 220 -11.18 12.39 -16.76
C ASN A 220 -10.90 11.90 -18.17
N ARG A 221 -9.99 10.93 -18.31
CA ARG A 221 -9.50 10.43 -19.61
C ARG A 221 -10.45 9.44 -20.29
N TYR A 222 -11.19 8.67 -19.51
CA TYR A 222 -12.06 7.58 -19.93
C TYR A 222 -13.48 7.72 -19.36
N LYS A 223 -14.03 8.95 -19.36
CA LYS A 223 -15.33 9.31 -18.75
C LYS A 223 -16.49 8.34 -19.00
N ASN A 224 -16.55 7.75 -20.19
CA ASN A 224 -17.67 6.91 -20.62
C ASN A 224 -17.36 5.41 -20.53
N VAL A 225 -16.23 5.01 -19.95
CA VAL A 225 -15.86 3.61 -19.79
C VAL A 225 -16.34 3.13 -18.43
N LYS A 226 -17.26 2.16 -18.42
CA LYS A 226 -17.64 1.45 -17.19
C LYS A 226 -16.46 0.57 -16.77
N LEU A 227 -15.90 0.84 -15.59
CA LEU A 227 -14.98 -0.08 -14.94
C LEU A 227 -15.83 -1.17 -14.26
N PRO A 228 -15.66 -2.46 -14.61
CA PRO A 228 -16.41 -3.53 -13.95
C PRO A 228 -15.97 -3.66 -12.49
N ASP A 229 -16.89 -4.07 -11.62
CA ASP A 229 -16.55 -4.46 -10.26
C ASP A 229 -15.58 -5.65 -10.25
N ALA A 230 -14.83 -5.81 -9.15
CA ALA A 230 -13.90 -6.92 -8.99
C ALA A 230 -14.60 -8.28 -9.16
N TYR A 231 -15.80 -8.46 -8.61
CA TYR A 231 -16.54 -9.73 -8.73
C TYR A 231 -17.06 -9.98 -10.15
N GLU A 232 -17.50 -8.94 -10.89
CA GLU A 232 -17.89 -9.08 -12.29
C GLU A 232 -16.73 -9.67 -13.12
N ARG A 233 -15.51 -9.18 -12.90
CA ARG A 233 -14.31 -9.68 -13.58
C ARG A 233 -13.92 -11.08 -13.14
N LEU A 234 -13.80 -11.32 -11.83
CA LEU A 234 -13.30 -12.58 -11.31
C LEU A 234 -14.24 -13.75 -11.64
N ILE A 235 -15.56 -13.56 -11.56
CA ILE A 235 -16.52 -14.60 -11.95
C ILE A 235 -16.35 -14.93 -13.44
N LEU A 236 -16.22 -13.93 -14.31
CA LEU A 236 -15.99 -14.16 -15.73
C LEU A 236 -14.68 -14.93 -15.98
N ASP A 237 -13.60 -14.61 -15.25
CA ASP A 237 -12.32 -15.32 -15.37
C ASP A 237 -12.47 -16.82 -15.08
N VAL A 238 -13.33 -17.23 -14.13
CA VAL A 238 -13.64 -18.64 -13.88
C VAL A 238 -14.28 -19.31 -15.10
N PHE A 239 -15.28 -18.66 -15.71
CA PHE A 239 -15.93 -19.19 -16.93
C PHE A 239 -14.95 -19.29 -18.10
N CYS A 240 -13.97 -18.39 -18.17
CA CYS A 240 -12.92 -18.40 -19.19
C CYS A 240 -11.75 -19.36 -18.87
N GLY A 241 -11.76 -20.03 -17.70
CA GLY A 241 -10.66 -20.90 -17.26
C GLY A 241 -9.36 -20.15 -16.93
N SER A 242 -9.43 -18.82 -16.72
CA SER A 242 -8.26 -18.01 -16.35
C SER A 242 -8.06 -18.02 -14.84
N GLN A 243 -6.90 -18.48 -14.40
CA GLN A 243 -6.56 -18.57 -12.97
C GLN A 243 -5.55 -17.50 -12.51
N MET A 244 -5.10 -16.63 -13.42
CA MET A 244 -4.06 -15.62 -13.17
C MET A 244 -4.34 -14.74 -11.95
N HIS A 245 -5.62 -14.38 -11.74
CA HIS A 245 -6.06 -13.49 -10.66
C HIS A 245 -6.50 -14.22 -9.38
N PHE A 246 -6.32 -15.54 -9.31
CA PHE A 246 -6.69 -16.36 -8.17
C PHE A 246 -5.46 -16.84 -7.41
N VAL A 247 -5.58 -16.87 -6.08
CA VAL A 247 -4.50 -17.30 -5.19
C VAL A 247 -4.27 -18.81 -5.36
N ARG A 248 -3.03 -19.20 -5.67
CA ARG A 248 -2.63 -20.62 -5.76
C ARG A 248 -2.29 -21.17 -4.38
N SER A 249 -2.36 -22.49 -4.19
CA SER A 249 -2.17 -23.11 -2.87
C SER A 249 -0.78 -22.87 -2.26
N ASP A 250 0.27 -22.84 -3.08
CA ASP A 250 1.63 -22.51 -2.67
C ASP A 250 1.80 -21.03 -2.36
N GLU A 251 1.14 -20.15 -3.13
CA GLU A 251 1.07 -18.71 -2.83
C GLU A 251 0.45 -18.44 -1.46
N LEU A 252 -0.66 -19.11 -1.15
CA LEU A 252 -1.31 -19.01 0.15
C LEU A 252 -0.41 -19.51 1.29
N ARG A 253 0.34 -20.60 1.06
CA ARG A 253 1.28 -21.15 2.05
C ARG A 253 2.38 -20.14 2.40
N GLU A 254 3.01 -19.54 1.40
CA GLU A 254 4.07 -18.56 1.63
C GLU A 254 3.54 -17.29 2.30
N ALA A 255 2.34 -16.83 1.93
CA ALA A 255 1.69 -15.71 2.58
C ALA A 255 1.50 -15.95 4.09
N TRP A 256 1.07 -17.16 4.48
CA TRP A 256 0.97 -17.53 5.90
C TRP A 256 2.34 -17.69 6.56
N ARG A 257 3.32 -18.30 5.90
CA ARG A 257 4.69 -18.45 6.43
C ARG A 257 5.26 -17.10 6.89
N ILE A 258 5.07 -16.05 6.09
CA ILE A 258 5.61 -14.71 6.36
C ILE A 258 5.01 -14.09 7.64
N PHE A 259 3.71 -14.26 7.90
CA PHE A 259 3.00 -13.53 8.96
C PHE A 259 2.68 -14.37 10.20
N THR A 260 2.57 -15.69 10.10
CA THR A 260 2.16 -16.56 11.21
C THR A 260 3.00 -16.39 12.48
N PRO A 261 4.35 -16.30 12.44
CA PRO A 261 5.15 -16.10 13.64
C PRO A 261 4.84 -14.78 14.37
N LEU A 262 4.66 -13.69 13.62
CA LEU A 262 4.25 -12.39 14.16
C LEU A 262 2.86 -12.49 14.81
N LEU A 263 1.90 -13.11 14.11
CA LEU A 263 0.53 -13.26 14.59
C LEU A 263 0.46 -14.09 15.89
N HIS A 264 1.15 -15.23 15.95
CA HIS A 264 1.23 -16.04 17.17
C HIS A 264 1.87 -15.26 18.33
N ARG A 265 2.87 -14.41 18.03
CA ARG A 265 3.49 -13.56 19.04
C ARG A 265 2.52 -12.50 19.55
N ILE A 266 1.76 -11.84 18.68
CA ILE A 266 0.72 -10.88 19.05
C ILE A 266 -0.34 -11.55 19.93
N GLU A 267 -0.80 -12.74 19.59
CA GLU A 267 -1.80 -13.48 20.36
C GLU A 267 -1.31 -13.89 21.75
N ARG A 268 -0.04 -14.31 21.84
CA ARG A 268 0.58 -14.75 23.09
C ARG A 268 0.91 -13.58 24.01
N GLU A 269 1.53 -12.54 23.47
CA GLU A 269 2.06 -11.41 24.26
C GLU A 269 1.03 -10.29 24.46
N LYS A 270 -0.02 -10.24 23.62
CA LYS A 270 -1.09 -9.24 23.65
C LYS A 270 -0.57 -7.81 23.84
N PRO A 271 0.37 -7.36 22.97
CA PRO A 271 0.92 -6.02 23.08
C PRO A 271 -0.21 -4.99 22.96
N GLN A 272 -0.16 -3.95 23.79
CA GLN A 272 -1.13 -2.87 23.72
C GLN A 272 -0.91 -2.07 22.42
N PRO A 273 -1.90 -2.01 21.51
CA PRO A 273 -1.78 -1.23 20.29
C PRO A 273 -1.78 0.27 20.61
N ILE A 274 -1.05 1.05 19.81
CA ILE A 274 -0.94 2.49 20.03
C ILE A 274 -2.28 3.16 19.70
N PRO A 275 -2.86 3.97 20.61
CA PRO A 275 -4.12 4.64 20.33
C PRO A 275 -3.95 5.68 19.23
N TYR A 276 -4.91 5.75 18.31
CA TYR A 276 -4.98 6.83 17.32
C TYR A 276 -6.41 7.36 17.20
N ILE A 277 -6.57 8.67 17.05
CA ILE A 277 -7.89 9.31 16.98
C ILE A 277 -8.57 8.91 15.67
N TYR A 278 -9.87 8.59 15.73
CA TYR A 278 -10.71 8.36 14.56
C TYR A 278 -10.58 9.51 13.55
N GLY A 279 -10.30 9.18 12.29
CA GLY A 279 -10.12 10.16 11.21
C GLY A 279 -8.71 10.74 11.12
N SER A 280 -7.77 10.29 11.97
CA SER A 280 -6.35 10.64 11.84
C SER A 280 -5.64 9.80 10.76
N ARG A 281 -4.33 9.99 10.59
CA ARG A 281 -3.51 9.17 9.69
C ARG A 281 -3.05 7.84 10.30
N GLY A 282 -3.44 7.55 11.55
CA GLY A 282 -2.90 6.47 12.37
C GLY A 282 -1.82 6.97 13.35
N PRO A 283 -1.15 6.05 14.07
CA PRO A 283 -0.09 6.37 15.03
C PRO A 283 1.09 7.12 14.38
N ALA A 284 1.71 8.04 15.12
CA ALA A 284 2.86 8.82 14.63
C ALA A 284 4.10 7.92 14.44
N GLU A 285 4.22 6.88 15.27
CA GLU A 285 5.25 5.85 15.25
C GLU A 285 5.28 5.10 13.91
N ALA A 286 4.15 5.05 13.19
CA ALA A 286 4.12 4.50 11.84
C ALA A 286 4.87 5.40 10.85
N ASP A 287 4.76 6.72 10.98
CA ASP A 287 5.52 7.67 10.15
C ASP A 287 7.02 7.65 10.53
N GLU A 288 7.34 7.45 11.82
CA GLU A 288 8.72 7.25 12.30
C GLU A 288 9.34 5.96 11.75
N LEU A 289 8.61 4.85 11.78
CA LEU A 289 9.02 3.57 11.18
C LEU A 289 9.33 3.74 9.69
N MET A 290 8.45 4.40 8.94
CA MET A 290 8.64 4.68 7.52
C MET A 290 9.89 5.52 7.27
N LYS A 291 10.09 6.58 8.07
CA LYS A 291 11.28 7.44 7.99
C LYS A 291 12.57 6.67 8.31
N ARG A 292 12.55 5.82 9.34
CA ARG A 292 13.68 5.00 9.77
C ARG A 292 14.19 4.10 8.65
N VAL A 293 13.28 3.51 7.86
CA VAL A 293 13.66 2.61 6.77
C VAL A 293 13.94 3.33 5.45
N GLY A 294 13.77 4.65 5.38
CA GLY A 294 14.27 5.47 4.26
C GLY A 294 13.20 6.17 3.42
N PHE A 295 11.92 6.12 3.80
CA PHE A 295 10.89 6.95 3.18
C PHE A 295 11.05 8.41 3.61
N GLN A 296 11.04 9.33 2.64
CA GLN A 296 11.12 10.77 2.90
C GLN A 296 9.78 11.44 2.61
N TYR A 297 9.28 12.22 3.56
CA TYR A 297 8.10 13.05 3.39
C TYR A 297 8.44 14.50 3.74
N GLU A 298 8.29 15.39 2.77
CA GLU A 298 8.67 16.81 2.94
C GLU A 298 7.46 17.75 3.00
N GLY A 299 6.27 17.31 2.57
CA GLY A 299 5.07 18.15 2.57
C GLY A 299 5.12 19.36 1.61
N THR A 300 6.10 19.41 0.71
CA THR A 300 6.33 20.50 -0.25
C THR A 300 5.45 20.42 -1.49
N TYR A 301 5.05 19.20 -1.89
CA TYR A 301 4.21 18.96 -3.04
C TYR A 301 2.81 19.56 -2.86
N LYS A 302 2.38 20.38 -3.82
CA LYS A 302 1.06 21.01 -3.84
C LYS A 302 0.32 20.59 -5.10
N TRP A 303 -0.84 19.97 -4.90
CA TRP A 303 -1.71 19.57 -6.00
C TRP A 303 -3.08 20.19 -5.85
N VAL A 304 -3.60 20.75 -6.95
CA VAL A 304 -4.96 21.26 -7.07
C VAL A 304 -5.58 20.61 -8.30
N ASN A 305 -6.80 20.10 -8.18
CA ASN A 305 -7.48 19.45 -9.29
C ASN A 305 -7.68 20.46 -10.45
N PRO A 306 -7.10 20.22 -11.65
CA PRO A 306 -7.13 21.18 -12.74
C PRO A 306 -8.51 21.41 -13.36
N HIS A 307 -9.51 20.60 -13.00
CA HIS A 307 -10.89 20.72 -13.48
C HIS A 307 -11.85 21.36 -12.48
N LYS A 308 -11.36 21.83 -11.33
CA LYS A 308 -12.15 22.58 -10.33
C LYS A 308 -11.90 24.09 -10.37
N LEU A 309 -11.15 24.56 -11.37
CA LEU A 309 -10.90 25.98 -11.67
C LEU A 309 -11.87 26.49 -12.73
#